data_AF-A0A846CD65-F1
#
_entry.id   AF-A0A846CD65-F1
#
_cell.length_a   1.000
_cell.length_b   1.000
_cell.length_c   1.000
_cell.angle_alpha   90.00
_cell.angle_beta   90.00
_cell.angle_gamma   90.00
#
_symmetry.space_group_name_H-M   'P 1'
#
loop_
_entity.id
_entity.type
_entity.pdbx_description
1 polymer ?
#
loop_
_entity_poly.entity_id
_entity_poly.type
_entity_poly.pdbx_seq_one_letter_code
_entity_poly.pdbx_strand_id
1 'polypeptide(L)'
;SLLVTITTEPIVIGLVPPDYSSYSYGEKFIEYYKAVEQAIQLQTSLKNSIEDIRTIEDIIDQKSRQVLQKFSHQLALTERKVKEAEQDITQNHKDLLVLYKQEIIKVLKQEYPLTQDALQQLDKSQEIRGINSKIATAIRRQLTQEYEQKSQRYREDFRMLLYQKMLTPDQANQELQELQQELDLSTARVESLEAEVIPDYQRDKQWCQQKLEEAIRQIYPINSENIDELLRQQKRDLKQERGLNYQTIESISSVVVTRYKQHLQYYRETYTIIKRGCPAQDELTLLDNLSRFIADETACIIRAEVDDEIDDNIIKSKVDYERIFTQVIQQQHPNLPSEEFLENLRKASRLSQESIDSIEAKILERNGRTFSIPSVEKENEYSPPYSTKLRAWIDSDYQDKSQLLQGQELTEAQNWIDNYGWDRLNKKEQEFIKKSIVRNVL
;
A
#
# COMPACT_ATOMS: atom_id res chain seq x y z
N SER A 1 25.97 15.25 -37.49
CA SER A 1 26.98 16.19 -36.98
C SER A 1 26.32 17.14 -35.98
N LEU A 2 26.34 16.79 -34.70
CA LEU A 2 25.88 17.65 -33.60
C LEU A 2 27.12 18.06 -32.80
N LEU A 3 27.54 19.31 -33.01
CA LEU A 3 28.60 19.97 -32.26
C LEU A 3 28.07 20.28 -30.86
N VAL A 4 28.45 19.47 -29.87
CA VAL A 4 28.27 19.81 -28.46
C VAL A 4 29.34 20.84 -28.13
N THR A 5 28.95 22.11 -28.06
CA THR A 5 29.80 23.21 -27.61
C THR A 5 29.80 23.17 -26.07
N ILE A 6 30.91 22.71 -25.48
CA ILE A 6 31.11 22.79 -24.03
C ILE A 6 31.50 24.24 -23.72
N THR A 7 30.59 25.00 -23.13
CA THR A 7 30.84 26.37 -22.69
C THR A 7 31.69 26.38 -21.41
N THR A 8 32.74 27.20 -21.38
CA THR A 8 33.72 27.31 -20.29
C THR A 8 33.33 28.27 -19.16
N GLU A 9 32.07 28.70 -19.08
CA GLU A 9 31.63 29.64 -18.04
C GLU A 9 30.95 28.92 -16.87
N PRO A 10 31.29 29.25 -15.61
CA PRO A 10 30.54 28.77 -14.46
C PRO A 10 29.12 29.34 -14.53
N ILE A 11 28.12 28.45 -14.59
CA ILE A 11 26.72 28.84 -14.42
C ILE A 11 26.54 29.27 -12.97
N VAL A 12 26.61 30.57 -12.71
CA VAL A 12 26.19 31.17 -11.44
C VAL A 12 24.67 31.21 -11.46
N ILE A 13 24.02 30.20 -10.89
CA ILE A 13 22.58 30.23 -10.66
C ILE A 13 22.34 31.19 -9.49
N GLY A 14 22.01 32.44 -9.80
CA GLY A 14 21.53 33.40 -8.82
C GLY A 14 20.13 33.03 -8.36
N LEU A 15 20.02 32.29 -7.26
CA LEU A 15 18.74 32.04 -6.59
C LEU A 15 18.53 33.09 -5.50
N VAL A 16 17.61 34.02 -5.77
CA VAL A 16 17.02 34.90 -4.76
C VAL A 16 16.10 34.05 -3.88
N PRO A 17 16.25 34.04 -2.54
CA PRO A 17 15.40 33.23 -1.68
C PRO A 17 14.01 33.89 -1.50
N PRO A 18 12.90 33.14 -1.60
CA PRO A 18 11.60 33.60 -1.15
C PRO A 18 11.51 33.54 0.39
N ASP A 19 10.69 34.43 0.95
CA ASP A 19 10.49 34.62 2.39
C ASP A 19 10.24 33.32 3.18
N TYR A 20 10.98 33.18 4.28
CA TYR A 20 10.97 32.03 5.18
C TYR A 20 9.89 32.15 6.25
N SER A 21 8.88 31.28 6.25
CA SER A 21 8.00 31.11 7.40
C SER A 21 7.41 29.70 7.59
N SER A 22 8.10 28.62 7.21
CA SER A 22 7.72 27.27 7.70
C SER A 22 8.94 26.37 7.91
N TYR A 23 9.13 25.92 9.15
CA TYR A 23 10.28 25.15 9.62
C TYR A 23 10.37 23.72 9.02
N SER A 24 9.34 23.25 8.30
CA SER A 24 9.30 21.90 7.71
C SER A 24 9.98 21.78 6.34
N TYR A 25 10.18 22.89 5.63
CA TYR A 25 10.88 22.88 4.34
C TYR A 25 12.41 22.82 4.48
N GLY A 26 12.96 23.21 5.64
CA GLY A 26 14.40 23.29 5.87
C GLY A 26 15.11 21.95 5.73
N GLU A 27 14.55 20.86 6.26
CA GLU A 27 15.22 19.55 6.26
C GLU A 27 15.30 18.91 4.87
N LYS A 28 14.20 18.93 4.10
CA LYS A 28 14.20 18.43 2.71
C LYS A 28 15.08 19.28 1.79
N PHE A 29 15.17 20.59 2.05
CA PHE A 29 16.06 21.48 1.31
C PHE A 29 17.54 21.23 1.62
N ILE A 30 17.86 20.89 2.87
CA ILE A 30 19.20 20.47 3.30
C ILE A 30 19.59 19.13 2.65
N GLU A 31 18.67 18.17 2.56
CA GLU A 31 18.92 16.90 1.87
C GLU A 31 19.16 17.08 0.36
N TYR A 32 18.36 17.95 -0.29
CA TYR A 32 18.57 18.32 -1.69
C TYR A 32 19.93 19.00 -1.90
N TYR A 33 20.31 19.96 -1.05
CA TYR A 33 21.61 20.62 -1.15
C TYR A 33 22.78 19.66 -0.92
N LYS A 34 22.66 18.72 0.02
CA LYS A 34 23.66 17.65 0.22
C LYS A 34 23.79 16.76 -1.01
N ALA A 35 22.68 16.42 -1.67
CA ALA A 35 22.72 15.63 -2.91
C ALA A 35 23.38 16.40 -4.06
N VAL A 36 23.09 17.70 -4.20
CA VAL A 36 23.73 18.58 -5.20
C VAL A 36 25.22 18.75 -4.92
N GLU A 37 25.61 18.95 -3.65
CA GLU A 37 27.01 19.08 -3.26
C GLU A 37 27.79 17.78 -3.49
N GLN A 38 27.19 16.63 -3.18
CA GLN A 38 27.75 15.31 -3.53
C GLN A 38 27.88 15.15 -5.05
N ALA A 39 26.89 15.56 -5.83
CA ALA A 39 26.95 15.51 -7.29
C ALA A 39 28.08 16.40 -7.85
N ILE A 40 28.29 17.61 -7.30
CA ILE A 40 29.37 18.52 -7.68
C ILE A 40 30.74 17.95 -7.31
N GLN A 41 30.89 17.36 -6.12
CA GLN A 41 32.12 16.69 -5.69
C GLN A 41 32.44 15.50 -6.59
N LEU A 42 31.42 14.70 -6.94
CA LEU A 42 31.52 13.58 -7.85
C LEU A 42 31.89 14.00 -9.28
N GLN A 43 31.32 15.11 -9.78
CA GLN A 43 31.64 15.67 -11.09
C GLN A 43 33.07 16.23 -11.14
N THR A 44 33.52 16.87 -10.05
CA THR A 44 34.89 17.38 -9.91
C THR A 44 35.89 16.23 -9.85
N SER A 45 35.57 15.18 -9.09
CA SER A 45 36.37 13.95 -9.03
C SER A 45 36.46 13.24 -10.39
N LEU A 46 35.36 13.21 -11.15
CA LEU A 46 35.32 12.66 -12.51
C LEU A 46 36.19 13.47 -13.47
N LYS A 47 36.10 14.81 -13.42
CA LYS A 47 36.93 15.70 -14.23
C LYS A 47 38.42 15.47 -13.96
N ASN A 48 38.81 15.39 -12.69
CA ASN A 48 40.19 15.10 -12.30
C ASN A 48 40.62 13.70 -12.79
N SER A 49 39.74 12.70 -12.73
CA SER A 49 40.02 11.37 -13.30
C SER A 49 40.26 11.39 -14.81
N ILE A 50 39.53 12.21 -15.55
CA ILE A 50 39.67 12.32 -17.01
C ILE A 50 40.99 13.02 -17.35
N GLU A 51 41.35 14.06 -16.57
CA GLU A 51 42.64 14.74 -16.67
C GLU A 51 43.80 13.75 -16.38
N ASP A 52 43.65 12.92 -15.34
CA ASP A 52 44.62 11.88 -14.99
C ASP A 52 44.76 10.82 -16.10
N ILE A 53 43.65 10.38 -16.71
CA ILE A 53 43.69 9.45 -17.85
C ILE A 53 44.44 10.06 -19.03
N ARG A 54 44.11 11.30 -19.42
CA ARG A 54 44.78 12.00 -20.52
C ARG A 54 46.27 12.18 -20.25
N THR A 55 46.62 12.56 -19.02
CA THR A 55 48.01 12.73 -18.60
C THR A 55 48.78 11.41 -18.64
N ILE A 56 48.14 10.30 -18.23
CA ILE A 56 48.72 8.95 -18.30
C ILE A 56 48.88 8.51 -19.77
N GLU A 57 47.89 8.75 -20.62
CA GLU A 57 47.94 8.46 -22.05
C GLU A 57 49.08 9.23 -22.74
N ASP A 58 49.23 10.53 -22.46
CA ASP A 58 50.32 11.36 -23.00
C ASP A 58 51.71 10.91 -22.52
N ILE A 59 51.85 10.55 -21.23
CA ILE A 59 53.12 10.05 -20.69
C ILE A 59 53.49 8.70 -21.31
N ILE A 60 52.51 7.82 -21.53
CA ILE A 60 52.71 6.52 -22.17
C ILE A 60 53.06 6.71 -23.65
N ASP A 61 52.37 7.61 -24.37
CA ASP A 61 52.68 7.94 -25.76
C ASP A 61 54.11 8.50 -25.91
N GLN A 62 54.52 9.41 -25.02
CA GLN A 62 55.85 10.01 -25.05
C GLN A 62 56.97 9.00 -24.75
N LYS A 63 56.80 8.13 -23.75
CA LYS A 63 57.77 7.06 -23.45
C LYS A 63 57.83 6.00 -24.55
N SER A 64 56.68 5.64 -25.12
CA SER A 64 56.61 4.65 -26.20
C SER A 64 57.29 5.16 -27.47
N ARG A 65 57.09 6.44 -27.83
CA ARG A 65 57.80 7.09 -28.95
C ARG A 65 59.32 7.11 -28.75
N GLN A 66 59.80 7.39 -27.53
CA GLN A 66 61.25 7.36 -27.25
C GLN A 66 61.86 5.96 -27.45
N VAL A 67 61.13 4.92 -27.08
CA VAL A 67 61.55 3.52 -27.26
C VAL A 67 61.51 3.13 -28.74
N LEU A 68 60.45 3.51 -29.46
CA LEU A 68 60.30 3.26 -30.89
C LEU A 68 61.37 3.98 -31.73
N GLN A 69 61.75 5.21 -31.37
CA GLN A 69 62.85 5.94 -32.02
C GLN A 69 64.21 5.26 -31.84
N LYS A 70 64.45 4.63 -30.67
CA LYS A 70 65.67 3.84 -30.45
C LYS A 70 65.68 2.57 -31.30
N PHE A 71 64.55 1.86 -31.38
CA PHE A 71 64.44 0.67 -32.23
C PHE A 71 64.48 0.99 -33.72
N SER A 72 63.91 2.11 -34.17
CA SER A 72 63.95 2.50 -35.58
C SER A 72 65.37 2.78 -36.07
N HIS A 73 66.19 3.42 -35.22
CA HIS A 73 67.62 3.63 -35.48
C HIS A 73 68.38 2.30 -35.52
N GLN A 74 68.09 1.36 -34.62
CA GLN A 74 68.75 0.05 -34.58
C GLN A 74 68.39 -0.85 -35.77
N LEU A 75 67.17 -0.71 -36.30
CA LEU A 75 66.65 -1.55 -37.39
C LEU A 75 66.74 -0.87 -38.77
N ALA A 76 67.34 0.33 -38.86
CA ALA A 76 67.43 1.14 -40.08
C ALA A 76 66.06 1.34 -40.78
N LEU A 77 64.99 1.46 -39.98
CA LEU A 77 63.63 1.65 -40.49
C LEU A 77 63.46 3.09 -40.97
N THR A 78 62.81 3.28 -42.12
CA THR A 78 62.45 4.61 -42.59
C THR A 78 61.39 5.22 -41.67
N GLU A 79 61.44 6.54 -41.49
CA GLU A 79 60.47 7.29 -40.68
C GLU A 79 59.01 6.99 -41.08
N ARG A 80 58.78 6.77 -42.39
CA ARG A 80 57.48 6.35 -42.92
C ARG A 80 57.00 5.01 -42.33
N LYS A 81 57.84 3.98 -42.28
CA LYS A 81 57.47 2.66 -41.74
C LYS A 81 57.23 2.70 -40.23
N VAL A 82 57.97 3.55 -39.52
CA VAL A 82 57.76 3.78 -38.08
C VAL A 82 56.39 4.41 -37.85
N LYS A 83 56.05 5.42 -38.63
CA LYS A 83 54.78 6.14 -38.51
C LYS A 83 53.56 5.26 -38.86
N GLU A 84 53.67 4.42 -39.88
CA GLU A 84 52.65 3.43 -40.24
C GLU A 84 52.43 2.43 -39.09
N ALA A 85 53.52 1.89 -38.51
CA ALA A 85 53.43 0.97 -37.36
C ALA A 85 52.86 1.64 -36.09
N GLU A 86 53.24 2.89 -35.81
CA GLU A 86 52.69 3.67 -34.70
C GLU A 86 51.18 3.89 -34.85
N GLN A 87 50.71 4.19 -36.05
CA GLN A 87 49.28 4.33 -36.33
C GLN A 87 48.54 3.00 -36.11
N ASP A 88 49.08 1.88 -36.61
CA ASP A 88 48.47 0.56 -36.45
C ASP A 88 48.38 0.15 -34.97
N ILE A 89 49.47 0.33 -34.20
CA ILE A 89 49.50 0.02 -32.77
C ILE A 89 48.52 0.90 -31.99
N THR A 90 48.49 2.21 -32.30
CA THR A 90 47.58 3.16 -31.65
C THR A 90 46.13 2.81 -31.94
N GLN A 91 45.81 2.44 -33.18
CA GLN A 91 44.46 2.05 -33.56
C GLN A 91 44.04 0.75 -32.86
N ASN A 92 44.91 -0.27 -32.85
CA ASN A 92 44.65 -1.52 -32.15
C ASN A 92 44.42 -1.29 -30.64
N HIS A 93 45.19 -0.40 -30.00
CA HIS A 93 44.98 -0.07 -28.60
C HIS A 93 43.62 0.60 -28.36
N LYS A 94 43.22 1.54 -29.23
CA LYS A 94 41.88 2.17 -29.16
C LYS A 94 40.77 1.14 -29.29
N ASP A 95 40.90 0.20 -30.22
CA ASP A 95 39.90 -0.84 -30.43
C ASP A 95 39.78 -1.77 -29.20
N LEU A 96 40.90 -2.12 -28.58
CA LEU A 96 40.91 -2.90 -27.33
C LEU A 96 40.24 -2.15 -26.17
N LEU A 97 40.47 -0.84 -26.04
CA LEU A 97 39.79 -0.01 -25.03
C LEU A 97 38.29 0.08 -25.27
N VAL A 98 37.85 0.16 -26.54
CA VAL A 98 36.42 0.14 -26.90
C VAL A 98 35.78 -1.20 -26.49
N LEU A 99 36.42 -2.32 -26.81
CA LEU A 99 35.93 -3.64 -26.42
C LEU A 99 35.85 -3.80 -24.90
N TYR A 100 36.85 -3.30 -24.17
CA TYR A 100 36.85 -3.35 -22.71
C TYR A 100 35.73 -2.50 -22.10
N LYS A 101 35.48 -1.30 -22.64
CA LYS A 101 34.34 -0.46 -22.21
C LYS A 101 33.00 -1.16 -22.43
N GLN A 102 32.83 -1.80 -23.58
CA GLN A 102 31.61 -2.56 -23.88
C GLN A 102 31.41 -3.75 -22.92
N GLU A 103 32.49 -4.43 -22.56
CA GLU A 103 32.47 -5.51 -21.58
C GLU A 103 32.04 -5.01 -20.19
N ILE A 104 32.59 -3.89 -19.72
CA ILE A 104 32.17 -3.27 -18.45
C ILE A 104 30.69 -2.92 -18.47
N ILE A 105 30.20 -2.26 -19.53
CA ILE A 105 28.79 -1.89 -19.67
C ILE A 105 27.90 -3.14 -19.63
N LYS A 106 28.30 -4.21 -20.33
CA LYS A 106 27.58 -5.47 -20.32
C LYS A 106 27.49 -6.06 -18.90
N VAL A 107 28.60 -6.08 -18.18
CA VAL A 107 28.63 -6.59 -16.79
C VAL A 107 27.76 -5.72 -15.88
N LEU A 108 27.83 -4.39 -15.99
CA LEU A 108 26.97 -3.47 -15.21
C LEU A 108 25.48 -3.70 -15.46
N LYS A 109 25.08 -4.00 -16.70
CA LYS A 109 23.69 -4.32 -17.02
C LYS A 109 23.25 -5.67 -16.46
N GLN A 110 24.15 -6.63 -16.39
CA GLN A 110 23.87 -7.96 -15.84
C GLN A 110 23.81 -7.93 -14.32
N GLU A 111 24.70 -7.16 -13.68
CA GLU A 111 24.89 -7.17 -12.24
C GLU A 111 25.33 -5.80 -11.74
N TYR A 112 24.48 -5.18 -10.93
CA TYR A 112 24.78 -3.93 -10.25
C TYR A 112 24.14 -3.92 -8.86
N PRO A 113 24.90 -3.63 -7.78
CA PRO A 113 26.32 -3.27 -7.75
C PRO A 113 27.27 -4.39 -8.19
N LEU A 114 28.45 -4.04 -8.71
CA LEU A 114 29.45 -5.03 -9.15
C LEU A 114 29.95 -5.86 -7.95
N THR A 115 29.86 -7.18 -8.05
CA THR A 115 30.44 -8.09 -7.05
C THR A 115 31.95 -8.26 -7.24
N GLN A 116 32.59 -8.84 -6.22
CA GLN A 116 34.01 -9.15 -6.26
C GLN A 116 34.37 -10.09 -7.41
N ASP A 117 33.50 -11.05 -7.73
CA ASP A 117 33.71 -11.99 -8.84
C ASP A 117 33.66 -11.27 -10.19
N ALA A 118 32.69 -10.38 -10.39
CA ALA A 118 32.61 -9.54 -11.58
C ALA A 118 33.84 -8.63 -11.74
N LEU A 119 34.32 -8.04 -10.64
CA LEU A 119 35.55 -7.24 -10.63
C LEU A 119 36.78 -8.07 -11.03
N GLN A 120 36.94 -9.29 -10.49
CA GLN A 120 38.03 -10.20 -10.85
C GLN A 120 37.97 -10.63 -12.32
N GLN A 121 36.78 -10.84 -12.88
CA GLN A 121 36.62 -11.16 -14.30
C GLN A 121 37.06 -9.99 -15.18
N LEU A 122 36.67 -8.77 -14.83
CA LEU A 122 37.09 -7.55 -15.53
C LEU A 122 38.60 -7.30 -15.40
N ASP A 123 39.22 -7.64 -14.28
CA ASP A 123 40.68 -7.55 -14.10
C ASP A 123 41.40 -8.58 -14.99
N LYS A 124 40.94 -9.84 -15.03
CA LYS A 124 41.47 -10.87 -15.95
C LYS A 124 41.34 -10.46 -17.42
N SER A 125 40.21 -9.89 -17.81
CA SER A 125 39.99 -9.39 -19.17
C SER A 125 40.95 -8.24 -19.51
N GLN A 126 41.18 -7.31 -18.56
CA GLN A 126 42.16 -6.24 -18.69
C GLN A 126 43.59 -6.79 -18.91
N GLU A 127 43.99 -7.81 -18.15
CA GLU A 127 45.31 -8.46 -18.28
C GLU A 127 45.49 -9.12 -19.66
N ILE A 128 44.50 -9.91 -20.11
CA ILE A 128 44.54 -10.59 -21.42
C ILE A 128 44.66 -9.58 -22.56
N ARG A 129 44.02 -8.41 -22.43
CA ARG A 129 44.03 -7.34 -23.44
C ARG A 129 45.26 -6.43 -23.34
N GLY A 130 46.14 -6.65 -22.36
CA GLY A 130 47.33 -5.82 -22.14
C GLY A 130 47.01 -4.36 -21.81
N ILE A 131 45.80 -4.08 -21.30
CA ILE A 131 45.39 -2.73 -20.94
C ILE A 131 46.07 -2.38 -19.61
N ASN A 132 46.57 -1.14 -19.48
CA ASN A 132 47.18 -0.69 -18.23
C ASN A 132 46.14 -0.69 -17.09
N SER A 133 46.49 -1.26 -15.94
CA SER A 133 45.56 -1.40 -14.80
C SER A 133 45.05 -0.06 -14.26
N LYS A 134 45.84 1.03 -14.34
CA LYS A 134 45.39 2.38 -13.96
C LYS A 134 44.34 2.90 -14.93
N ILE A 135 44.56 2.73 -16.24
CA ILE A 135 43.60 3.13 -17.28
C ILE A 135 42.30 2.33 -17.13
N ALA A 136 42.40 1.02 -16.98
CA ALA A 136 41.24 0.15 -16.80
C ALA A 136 40.43 0.49 -15.55
N THR A 137 41.11 0.72 -14.41
CA THR A 137 40.46 1.13 -13.16
C THR A 137 39.73 2.47 -13.32
N ALA A 138 40.35 3.42 -14.01
CA ALA A 138 39.76 4.74 -14.23
C ALA A 138 38.53 4.66 -15.16
N ILE A 139 38.60 3.88 -16.25
CA ILE A 139 37.47 3.61 -17.14
C ILE A 139 36.32 2.93 -16.38
N ARG A 140 36.62 1.89 -15.60
CA ARG A 140 35.62 1.18 -14.79
C ARG A 140 34.93 2.12 -13.83
N ARG A 141 35.70 2.91 -13.06
CA ARG A 141 35.15 3.90 -12.14
C ARG A 141 34.21 4.87 -12.84
N GLN A 142 34.62 5.42 -13.98
CA GLN A 142 33.81 6.36 -14.76
C GLN A 142 32.48 5.72 -15.19
N LEU A 143 32.52 4.51 -15.78
CA LEU A 143 31.32 3.85 -16.28
C LEU A 143 30.38 3.41 -15.14
N THR A 144 30.92 2.93 -14.03
CA THR A 144 30.12 2.61 -12.83
C THR A 144 29.42 3.85 -12.30
N GLN A 145 30.12 4.99 -12.24
CA GLN A 145 29.54 6.25 -11.78
C GLN A 145 28.45 6.78 -12.73
N GLU A 146 28.67 6.69 -14.04
CA GLU A 146 27.66 7.07 -15.03
C GLU A 146 26.39 6.20 -14.90
N TYR A 147 26.57 4.90 -14.68
CA TYR A 147 25.46 3.97 -14.48
C TYR A 147 24.68 4.24 -13.18
N GLU A 148 25.38 4.63 -12.11
CA GLU A 148 24.77 5.07 -10.86
C GLU A 148 23.96 6.35 -11.06
N GLN A 149 24.49 7.34 -11.78
CA GLN A 149 23.76 8.58 -12.09
C GLN A 149 22.47 8.31 -12.87
N LYS A 150 22.53 7.40 -13.85
CA LYS A 150 21.34 6.95 -14.59
C LYS A 150 20.33 6.26 -13.66
N SER A 151 20.81 5.40 -12.76
CA SER A 151 19.96 4.75 -11.74
C SER A 151 19.28 5.77 -10.81
N GLN A 152 20.01 6.80 -10.37
CA GLN A 152 19.47 7.86 -9.52
C GLN A 152 18.43 8.71 -10.24
N ARG A 153 18.71 9.07 -11.50
CA ARG A 153 17.75 9.80 -12.34
C ARG A 153 16.46 9.02 -12.52
N TYR A 154 16.55 7.72 -12.85
CA TYR A 154 15.38 6.84 -12.95
C TYR A 154 14.56 6.84 -11.66
N ARG A 155 15.23 6.68 -10.51
CA ARG A 155 14.58 6.65 -9.20
C ARG A 155 13.80 7.93 -8.91
N GLU A 156 14.40 9.09 -9.17
CA GLU A 156 13.76 10.38 -8.91
C GLU A 156 12.59 10.63 -9.87
N ASP A 157 12.78 10.34 -11.15
CA ASP A 157 11.71 10.47 -12.15
C ASP A 157 10.54 9.52 -11.85
N PHE A 158 10.81 8.27 -11.44
CA PHE A 158 9.78 7.33 -10.97
C PHE A 158 9.04 7.86 -9.75
N ARG A 159 9.76 8.41 -8.76
CA ARG A 159 9.15 9.05 -7.59
C ARG A 159 8.26 10.21 -8.01
N MET A 160 8.71 11.06 -8.93
CA MET A 160 7.92 12.18 -9.45
C MET A 160 6.65 11.70 -10.16
N LEU A 161 6.72 10.59 -10.89
CA LEU A 161 5.57 9.96 -11.52
C LEU A 161 4.54 9.49 -10.49
N LEU A 162 4.97 8.82 -9.42
CA LEU A 162 4.08 8.35 -8.36
C LEU A 162 3.42 9.49 -7.57
N TYR A 163 4.18 10.54 -7.26
CA TYR A 163 3.73 11.58 -6.35
C TYR A 163 3.02 12.74 -7.08
N GLN A 164 3.41 13.09 -8.30
CA GLN A 164 2.96 14.34 -8.93
C GLN A 164 2.16 14.15 -10.21
N LYS A 165 2.57 13.25 -11.11
CA LYS A 165 1.89 13.13 -12.40
C LYS A 165 0.57 12.37 -12.28
N MET A 166 -0.46 12.90 -12.92
CA MET A 166 -1.76 12.24 -13.08
C MET A 166 -1.74 11.48 -14.40
N LEU A 167 -1.13 10.30 -14.40
CA LEU A 167 -1.09 9.41 -15.57
C LEU A 167 -2.06 8.26 -15.37
N THR A 168 -2.67 7.81 -16.46
CA THR A 168 -3.32 6.50 -16.48
C THR A 168 -2.26 5.39 -16.32
N PRO A 169 -2.62 4.19 -15.87
CA PRO A 169 -1.68 3.07 -15.80
C PRO A 169 -0.92 2.84 -17.10
N ASP A 170 -1.60 2.96 -18.25
CA ASP A 170 -0.97 2.77 -19.56
C ASP A 170 0.04 3.88 -19.89
N GLN A 171 -0.28 5.14 -19.57
CA GLN A 171 0.63 6.26 -19.76
C GLN A 171 1.83 6.19 -18.82
N ALA A 172 1.62 5.78 -17.56
CA ALA A 172 2.70 5.59 -16.60
C ALA A 172 3.64 4.47 -17.05
N ASN A 173 3.09 3.33 -17.50
CA ASN A 173 3.88 2.22 -18.03
C ASN A 173 4.67 2.64 -19.27
N GLN A 174 4.06 3.42 -20.16
CA GLN A 174 4.75 3.93 -21.35
C GLN A 174 5.89 4.88 -20.98
N GLU A 175 5.65 5.88 -20.13
CA GLU A 175 6.69 6.82 -19.69
C GLU A 175 7.84 6.09 -18.96
N LEU A 176 7.54 5.05 -18.16
CA LEU A 176 8.57 4.26 -17.49
C LEU A 176 9.38 3.41 -18.45
N GLN A 177 8.75 2.85 -19.49
CA GLN A 177 9.46 2.13 -20.56
C GLN A 177 10.34 3.07 -21.37
N GLU A 178 9.84 4.26 -21.73
CA GLU A 178 10.63 5.28 -22.42
C GLU A 178 11.82 5.74 -21.57
N LEU A 179 11.61 5.98 -20.28
CA LEU A 179 12.67 6.36 -19.34
C LEU A 179 13.71 5.25 -19.15
N GLN A 180 13.27 3.99 -19.04
CA GLN A 180 14.18 2.85 -18.98
C GLN A 180 15.04 2.76 -20.24
N GLN A 181 14.45 2.95 -21.42
CA GLN A 181 15.15 2.91 -22.71
C GLN A 181 16.13 4.09 -22.86
N GLU A 182 15.72 5.32 -22.50
CA GLU A 182 16.56 6.52 -22.54
C GLU A 182 17.80 6.35 -21.65
N LEU A 183 17.60 5.79 -20.45
CA LEU A 183 18.66 5.59 -19.47
C LEU A 183 19.45 4.30 -19.67
N ASP A 184 19.06 3.46 -20.64
CA ASP A 184 19.73 2.21 -20.99
C ASP A 184 19.98 1.29 -19.76
N LEU A 185 19.02 1.28 -18.84
CA LEU A 185 19.05 0.49 -17.61
C LEU A 185 18.49 -0.92 -17.85
N SER A 186 19.09 -1.91 -17.20
CA SER A 186 18.56 -3.28 -17.24
C SER A 186 17.24 -3.40 -16.48
N THR A 187 16.38 -4.32 -16.91
CA THR A 187 15.10 -4.60 -16.24
C THR A 187 15.28 -4.95 -14.78
N ALA A 188 16.26 -5.82 -14.45
CA ALA A 188 16.56 -6.19 -13.07
C ALA A 188 16.95 -4.97 -12.21
N ARG A 189 17.67 -3.99 -12.78
CA ARG A 189 18.01 -2.75 -12.06
C ARG A 189 16.78 -1.89 -11.84
N VAL A 190 15.92 -1.75 -12.84
CA VAL A 190 14.64 -1.02 -12.72
C VAL A 190 13.76 -1.63 -11.63
N GLU A 191 13.53 -2.95 -11.67
CA GLU A 191 12.74 -3.66 -10.66
C GLU A 191 13.27 -3.44 -9.24
N SER A 192 14.60 -3.50 -9.06
CA SER A 192 15.24 -3.19 -7.77
C SER A 192 14.97 -1.75 -7.33
N LEU A 193 15.05 -0.77 -8.24
CA LEU A 193 14.82 0.64 -7.90
C LEU A 193 13.35 0.90 -7.56
N GLU A 194 12.42 0.31 -8.30
CA GLU A 194 10.99 0.42 -8.02
C GLU A 194 10.63 -0.20 -6.67
N ALA A 195 11.19 -1.38 -6.36
CA ALA A 195 11.02 -2.04 -5.07
C ALA A 195 11.54 -1.22 -3.88
N GLU A 196 12.47 -0.29 -4.10
CA GLU A 196 12.93 0.65 -3.07
C GLU A 196 11.96 1.82 -2.87
N VAL A 197 11.30 2.32 -3.93
CA VAL A 197 10.45 3.52 -3.86
C VAL A 197 8.99 3.19 -3.51
N ILE A 198 8.46 2.06 -4.01
CA ILE A 198 7.06 1.66 -3.81
C ILE A 198 6.68 1.57 -2.32
N PRO A 199 7.47 0.97 -1.42
CA PRO A 199 7.10 0.86 0.00
C PRO A 199 6.93 2.20 0.69
N ASP A 200 7.76 3.19 0.35
CA ASP A 200 7.68 4.54 0.92
C ASP A 200 6.40 5.24 0.45
N TYR A 201 6.07 5.13 -0.84
CA TYR A 201 4.80 5.63 -1.38
C TYR A 201 3.58 4.97 -0.72
N GLN A 202 3.63 3.66 -0.48
CA GLN A 202 2.55 2.95 0.22
C GLN A 202 2.40 3.43 1.67
N ARG A 203 3.51 3.65 2.38
CA ARG A 203 3.51 4.18 3.75
C ARG A 203 2.87 5.57 3.81
N ASP A 204 3.21 6.44 2.86
CA ASP A 204 2.62 7.78 2.77
C ASP A 204 1.11 7.73 2.46
N LYS A 205 0.67 6.82 1.59
CA LYS A 205 -0.76 6.57 1.36
C LYS A 205 -1.51 6.14 2.63
N GLN A 206 -0.96 5.18 3.36
CA GLN A 206 -1.55 4.69 4.62
C GLN A 206 -1.62 5.79 5.67
N TRP A 207 -0.55 6.58 5.80
CA TRP A 207 -0.52 7.72 6.71
C TRP A 207 -1.61 8.75 6.35
N CYS A 208 -1.79 9.09 5.07
CA CYS A 208 -2.87 9.97 4.62
C CYS A 208 -4.25 9.40 4.93
N GLN A 209 -4.45 8.10 4.72
CA GLN A 209 -5.71 7.44 5.06
C GLN A 209 -6.02 7.57 6.57
N GLN A 210 -5.04 7.28 7.43
CA GLN A 210 -5.21 7.40 8.88
C GLN A 210 -5.54 8.83 9.30
N LYS A 211 -4.87 9.83 8.71
CA LYS A 211 -5.15 11.24 9.02
C LYS A 211 -6.54 11.69 8.57
N LEU A 212 -7.02 11.21 7.43
CA LEU A 212 -8.39 11.48 6.99
C LEU A 212 -9.42 10.76 7.88
N GLU A 213 -9.15 9.52 8.28
CA GLU A 213 -10.00 8.78 9.22
C GLU A 213 -10.09 9.48 10.58
N GLU A 214 -8.96 9.96 11.10
CA GLU A 214 -8.89 10.74 12.35
C GLU A 214 -9.67 12.05 12.23
N ALA A 215 -9.47 12.80 11.14
CA ALA A 215 -10.21 14.04 10.89
C ALA A 215 -11.72 13.79 10.84
N ILE A 216 -12.17 12.75 10.14
CA ILE A 216 -13.59 12.43 10.03
C ILE A 216 -14.19 11.99 11.37
N ARG A 217 -13.45 11.26 12.21
CA ARG A 217 -13.90 10.88 13.56
C ARG A 217 -14.17 12.09 14.46
N GLN A 218 -13.49 13.21 14.24
CA GLN A 218 -13.68 14.44 15.00
C GLN A 218 -14.85 15.30 14.50
N ILE A 219 -15.48 14.95 13.36
CA ILE A 219 -16.57 15.75 12.79
C ILE A 219 -17.92 15.14 13.17
N TYR A 220 -18.50 15.62 14.27
CA TYR A 220 -19.92 15.45 14.57
C TYR A 220 -20.45 16.64 15.39
N PRO A 221 -21.69 17.16 15.15
CA PRO A 221 -22.71 16.70 14.21
C PRO A 221 -22.41 17.02 12.75
N ILE A 222 -22.83 16.10 11.88
CA ILE A 222 -22.68 16.19 10.43
C ILE A 222 -23.75 17.12 9.89
N ASN A 223 -23.42 18.40 9.72
CA ASN A 223 -23.93 19.07 8.54
C ASN A 223 -22.98 18.72 7.38
N SER A 224 -23.52 18.41 6.20
CA SER A 224 -22.71 17.99 5.05
C SER A 224 -21.71 19.07 4.62
N GLU A 225 -22.00 20.35 4.92
CA GLU A 225 -21.13 21.49 4.61
C GLU A 225 -19.83 21.52 5.44
N ASN A 226 -19.85 21.24 6.75
CA ASN A 226 -18.63 21.28 7.56
C ASN A 226 -17.66 20.13 7.24
N ILE A 227 -18.20 18.96 6.83
CA ILE A 227 -17.36 17.82 6.40
C ILE A 227 -16.57 18.20 5.15
N ASP A 228 -17.25 18.76 4.14
CA ASP A 228 -16.61 19.07 2.87
C ASP A 228 -15.54 20.16 3.02
N GLU A 229 -15.79 21.18 3.85
CA GLU A 229 -14.83 22.26 4.09
C GLU A 229 -13.62 21.82 4.91
N LEU A 230 -13.82 21.04 5.98
CA LEU A 230 -12.72 20.51 6.79
C LEU A 230 -11.90 19.47 6.01
N LEU A 231 -12.55 18.61 5.23
CA LEU A 231 -11.84 17.69 4.34
C LEU A 231 -11.08 18.43 3.24
N ARG A 232 -11.63 19.51 2.66
CA ARG A 232 -10.88 20.33 1.69
C ARG A 232 -9.62 20.91 2.32
N GLN A 233 -9.70 21.40 3.57
CA GLN A 233 -8.53 21.90 4.28
C GLN A 233 -7.52 20.77 4.56
N GLN A 234 -7.97 19.66 5.13
CA GLN A 234 -7.12 18.52 5.43
C GLN A 234 -6.41 17.97 4.17
N LYS A 235 -7.13 17.87 3.05
CA LYS A 235 -6.56 17.45 1.75
C LYS A 235 -5.45 18.38 1.27
N ARG A 236 -5.58 19.70 1.51
CA ARG A 236 -4.52 20.67 1.18
C ARG A 236 -3.28 20.46 2.04
N ASP A 237 -3.48 20.26 3.34
CA ASP A 237 -2.38 20.09 4.30
C ASP A 237 -1.62 18.78 4.04
N LEU A 238 -2.35 17.68 3.78
CA LEU A 238 -1.77 16.38 3.40
C LEU A 238 -0.94 16.48 2.12
N LYS A 239 -1.40 17.26 1.12
CA LYS A 239 -0.65 17.50 -0.11
C LYS A 239 0.65 18.25 0.17
N GLN A 240 0.63 19.26 1.05
CA GLN A 240 1.83 20.02 1.40
C GLN A 240 2.85 19.18 2.18
N GLU A 241 2.38 18.35 3.12
CA GLU A 241 3.27 17.57 3.99
C GLU A 241 3.94 16.38 3.26
N ARG A 242 3.18 15.65 2.43
CA ARG A 242 3.64 14.40 1.80
C ARG A 242 3.85 14.49 0.29
N GLY A 243 3.38 15.55 -0.35
CA GLY A 243 3.55 15.72 -1.81
C GLY A 243 2.73 14.75 -2.66
N LEU A 244 1.81 13.97 -2.07
CA LEU A 244 0.88 13.14 -2.84
C LEU A 244 -0.03 14.01 -3.71
N ASN A 245 -0.28 13.56 -4.95
CA ASN A 245 -1.17 14.29 -5.83
C ASN A 245 -2.61 14.31 -5.30
N TYR A 246 -3.35 15.34 -5.73
CA TYR A 246 -4.70 15.59 -5.25
C TYR A 246 -5.66 14.42 -5.56
N GLN A 247 -5.49 13.75 -6.70
CA GLN A 247 -6.36 12.64 -7.11
C GLN A 247 -6.18 11.38 -6.24
N THR A 248 -4.94 11.10 -5.82
CA THR A 248 -4.64 10.04 -4.85
C THR A 248 -5.27 10.34 -3.51
N ILE A 249 -5.14 11.58 -3.04
CA ILE A 249 -5.77 12.01 -1.79
C ILE A 249 -7.31 11.95 -1.92
N GLU A 250 -7.85 12.33 -3.07
CA GLU A 250 -9.30 12.31 -3.35
C GLU A 250 -9.85 10.87 -3.37
N SER A 251 -9.14 9.93 -3.99
CA SER A 251 -9.55 8.53 -4.00
C SER A 251 -9.51 7.91 -2.60
N ILE A 252 -8.45 8.19 -1.82
CA ILE A 252 -8.37 7.78 -0.41
C ILE A 252 -9.53 8.39 0.38
N SER A 253 -9.77 9.69 0.23
CA SER A 253 -10.85 10.39 0.92
C SER A 253 -12.23 9.83 0.58
N SER A 254 -12.49 9.51 -0.69
CA SER A 254 -13.75 8.91 -1.12
C SER A 254 -13.99 7.55 -0.44
N VAL A 255 -12.96 6.70 -0.37
CA VAL A 255 -13.04 5.40 0.32
C VAL A 255 -13.30 5.59 1.81
N VAL A 256 -12.57 6.49 2.47
CA VAL A 256 -12.72 6.76 3.91
C VAL A 256 -14.11 7.31 4.22
N VAL A 257 -14.57 8.31 3.47
CA VAL A 257 -15.90 8.91 3.66
C VAL A 257 -17.02 7.89 3.42
N THR A 258 -16.90 7.08 2.38
CA THR A 258 -17.90 6.03 2.07
C THR A 258 -17.98 5.01 3.19
N ARG A 259 -16.83 4.50 3.65
CA ARG A 259 -16.77 3.55 4.78
C ARG A 259 -17.37 4.16 6.05
N TYR A 260 -17.05 5.41 6.35
CA TYR A 260 -17.60 6.09 7.52
C TYR A 260 -19.13 6.25 7.43
N LYS A 261 -19.66 6.66 6.28
CA LYS A 261 -21.12 6.74 6.05
C LYS A 261 -21.81 5.39 6.24
N GLN A 262 -21.21 4.31 5.74
CA GLN A 262 -21.72 2.95 5.94
C GLN A 262 -21.75 2.57 7.43
N HIS A 263 -20.72 2.92 8.20
CA HIS A 263 -20.70 2.67 9.64
C HIS A 263 -21.79 3.45 10.38
N LEU A 264 -22.04 4.72 10.02
CA LEU A 264 -23.13 5.51 10.59
C LEU A 264 -24.50 4.88 10.30
N GLN A 265 -24.71 4.45 9.06
CA GLN A 265 -25.94 3.79 8.65
C GLN A 265 -26.14 2.48 9.43
N TYR A 266 -25.12 1.64 9.50
CA TYR A 266 -25.15 0.39 10.26
C TYR A 266 -25.48 0.63 11.75
N TYR A 267 -24.89 1.68 12.35
CA TYR A 267 -25.20 2.04 13.73
C TYR A 267 -26.66 2.43 13.91
N ARG A 268 -27.18 3.32 13.05
CA ARG A 268 -28.57 3.78 13.08
C ARG A 268 -29.56 2.63 12.95
N GLU A 269 -29.33 1.73 11.98
CA GLU A 269 -30.17 0.54 11.76
C GLU A 269 -30.15 -0.39 12.97
N THR A 270 -28.96 -0.69 13.50
CA THR A 270 -28.81 -1.57 14.67
C THR A 270 -29.45 -0.98 15.92
N TYR A 271 -29.28 0.31 16.17
CA TYR A 271 -29.90 0.97 17.31
C TYR A 271 -31.43 1.00 17.20
N THR A 272 -31.95 1.19 15.98
CA THR A 272 -33.39 1.10 15.70
C THR A 272 -33.95 -0.28 16.03
N ILE A 273 -33.23 -1.35 15.68
CA ILE A 273 -33.60 -2.74 16.03
C ILE A 273 -33.65 -2.92 17.55
N ILE A 274 -32.62 -2.47 18.27
CA ILE A 274 -32.57 -2.53 19.73
C ILE A 274 -33.78 -1.82 20.36
N LYS A 275 -34.08 -0.61 19.89
CA LYS A 275 -35.19 0.18 20.43
C LYS A 275 -36.56 -0.43 20.14
N ARG A 276 -36.78 -0.96 18.93
CA ARG A 276 -38.01 -1.66 18.57
C ARG A 276 -38.23 -2.95 19.37
N GLY A 277 -37.13 -3.57 19.83
CA GLY A 277 -37.14 -4.69 20.77
C GLY A 277 -36.55 -5.94 20.13
N CYS A 278 -35.36 -6.31 20.59
CA CYS A 278 -34.64 -7.52 20.19
C CYS A 278 -34.34 -8.43 21.41
N PRO A 279 -34.12 -9.75 21.19
CA PRO A 279 -33.76 -10.72 22.24
C PRO A 279 -32.60 -10.26 23.12
N ALA A 280 -32.61 -10.61 24.41
CA ALA A 280 -31.61 -10.14 25.40
C ALA A 280 -30.17 -10.48 25.04
N GLN A 281 -29.98 -11.67 24.46
CA GLN A 281 -28.69 -12.22 24.05
C GLN A 281 -28.12 -11.49 22.83
N ASP A 282 -29.00 -11.02 21.94
CA ASP A 282 -28.64 -10.23 20.77
C ASP A 282 -28.42 -8.77 21.15
N GLU A 283 -29.20 -8.22 22.08
CA GLU A 283 -29.10 -6.82 22.53
C GLU A 283 -27.71 -6.49 23.09
N LEU A 284 -27.16 -7.34 23.96
CA LEU A 284 -25.82 -7.14 24.53
C LEU A 284 -24.73 -7.21 23.45
N THR A 285 -24.87 -8.15 22.50
CA THR A 285 -23.92 -8.32 21.39
C THR A 285 -24.00 -7.13 20.42
N LEU A 286 -25.20 -6.65 20.13
CA LEU A 286 -25.43 -5.49 19.27
C LEU A 286 -24.95 -4.19 19.95
N LEU A 287 -25.18 -4.01 21.25
CA LEU A 287 -24.66 -2.85 22.01
C LEU A 287 -23.13 -2.86 22.10
N ASP A 288 -22.50 -4.01 22.33
CA ASP A 288 -21.03 -4.14 22.33
C ASP A 288 -20.47 -3.81 20.94
N ASN A 289 -21.09 -4.31 19.87
CA ASN A 289 -20.72 -3.96 18.50
C ASN A 289 -20.89 -2.46 18.24
N LEU A 290 -21.97 -1.83 18.70
CA LEU A 290 -22.19 -0.39 18.50
C LEU A 290 -21.15 0.49 19.21
N SER A 291 -20.67 0.06 20.38
CA SER A 291 -19.69 0.82 21.19
C SER A 291 -18.28 0.88 20.60
N ARG A 292 -17.94 -0.01 19.64
CA ARG A 292 -16.58 -0.12 19.08
C ARG A 292 -16.29 0.82 17.91
N PHE A 293 -17.31 1.35 17.24
CA PHE A 293 -17.14 1.97 15.92
C PHE A 293 -17.35 3.48 15.86
N ILE A 294 -18.03 4.07 16.84
CA ILE A 294 -18.45 5.46 16.81
C ILE A 294 -18.06 6.15 18.12
N ALA A 295 -17.57 7.39 18.03
CA ALA A 295 -17.27 8.20 19.20
C ALA A 295 -18.54 8.45 20.04
N ASP A 296 -18.40 8.50 21.37
CA ASP A 296 -19.54 8.57 22.30
C ASP A 296 -20.51 9.73 22.01
N GLU A 297 -20.00 10.87 21.53
CA GLU A 297 -20.81 12.04 21.17
C GLU A 297 -21.67 11.80 19.93
N THR A 298 -21.11 11.21 18.86
CA THR A 298 -21.85 10.82 17.66
C THR A 298 -22.90 9.75 17.96
N ALA A 299 -22.52 8.78 18.80
CA ALA A 299 -23.44 7.76 19.29
C ALA A 299 -24.59 8.39 20.09
N CYS A 300 -24.34 9.43 20.90
CA CYS A 300 -25.39 10.09 21.68
C CYS A 300 -26.46 10.75 20.80
N ILE A 301 -26.05 11.40 19.71
CA ILE A 301 -26.98 12.16 18.87
C ILE A 301 -27.75 11.24 17.92
N ILE A 302 -27.13 10.20 17.32
CA ILE A 302 -27.89 9.20 16.55
C ILE A 302 -28.94 8.51 17.43
N ARG A 303 -28.60 8.26 18.70
CA ARG A 303 -29.57 7.71 19.66
C ARG A 303 -30.73 8.67 19.89
N ALA A 304 -30.47 9.96 20.08
CA ALA A 304 -31.51 10.97 20.22
C ALA A 304 -32.40 11.07 18.95
N GLU A 305 -31.80 11.08 17.76
CA GLU A 305 -32.55 11.11 16.48
C GLU A 305 -33.44 9.87 16.32
N VAL A 306 -32.94 8.68 16.61
CA VAL A 306 -33.73 7.44 16.55
C VAL A 306 -34.81 7.42 17.63
N ASP A 307 -34.52 7.96 18.81
CA ASP A 307 -35.50 8.07 19.90
C ASP A 307 -36.63 9.04 19.54
N ASP A 308 -36.33 10.13 18.83
CA ASP A 308 -37.33 11.07 18.31
C ASP A 308 -38.13 10.48 17.12
N GLU A 309 -37.52 9.60 16.31
CA GLU A 309 -38.17 8.93 15.16
C GLU A 309 -39.08 7.76 15.58
N ILE A 310 -38.81 7.12 16.72
CA ILE A 310 -39.62 6.00 17.22
C ILE A 310 -40.80 6.57 18.02
N ASP A 311 -42.01 6.40 17.47
CA ASP A 311 -43.26 6.86 18.07
C ASP A 311 -43.37 6.48 19.56
N ASP A 312 -43.55 7.49 20.42
CA ASP A 312 -43.81 7.36 21.86
C ASP A 312 -44.88 6.29 22.16
N ASN A 313 -45.83 6.08 21.23
CA ASN A 313 -46.85 5.06 21.36
C ASN A 313 -46.30 3.63 21.26
N ILE A 314 -45.26 3.37 20.47
CA ILE A 314 -44.60 2.05 20.38
C ILE A 314 -43.84 1.77 21.67
N ILE A 315 -43.13 2.78 22.20
CA ILE A 315 -42.41 2.67 23.48
C ILE A 315 -43.40 2.45 24.63
N LYS A 316 -44.50 3.21 24.65
CA LYS A 316 -45.56 3.06 25.64
C LYS A 316 -46.25 1.70 25.54
N SER A 317 -46.57 1.24 24.33
CA SER A 317 -47.09 -0.11 24.08
C SER A 317 -46.15 -1.20 24.60
N LYS A 318 -44.84 -1.04 24.43
CA LYS A 318 -43.82 -1.97 24.94
C LYS A 318 -43.82 -2.00 26.47
N VAL A 319 -43.76 -0.84 27.12
CA VAL A 319 -43.77 -0.72 28.58
C VAL A 319 -45.08 -1.25 29.18
N ASP A 320 -46.21 -0.96 28.54
CA ASP A 320 -47.51 -1.49 28.95
C ASP A 320 -47.59 -3.01 28.80
N TYR A 321 -47.07 -3.56 27.70
CA TYR A 321 -46.98 -5.01 27.48
C TYR A 321 -46.09 -5.69 28.53
N GLU A 322 -44.86 -5.19 28.74
CA GLU A 322 -43.92 -5.69 29.75
C GLU A 322 -44.54 -5.68 31.15
N ARG A 323 -45.21 -4.58 31.52
CA ARG A 323 -45.87 -4.41 32.81
C ARG A 323 -47.02 -5.41 32.99
N ILE A 324 -47.92 -5.51 32.02
CA ILE A 324 -49.07 -6.41 32.09
C ILE A 324 -48.59 -7.87 32.12
N PHE A 325 -47.65 -8.25 31.24
CA PHE A 325 -47.11 -9.60 31.19
C PHE A 325 -46.36 -9.97 32.49
N THR A 326 -45.55 -9.05 33.05
CA THR A 326 -44.88 -9.29 34.34
C THR A 326 -45.88 -9.48 35.48
N GLN A 327 -46.94 -8.67 35.53
CA GLN A 327 -48.00 -8.82 36.53
C GLN A 327 -48.70 -10.19 36.41
N VAL A 328 -48.98 -10.61 35.18
CA VAL A 328 -49.57 -11.92 34.87
C VAL A 328 -48.68 -13.08 35.32
N ILE A 329 -47.35 -12.97 35.15
CA ILE A 329 -46.41 -14.01 35.58
C ILE A 329 -46.18 -14.01 37.11
N GLN A 330 -46.17 -12.83 37.76
CA GLN A 330 -45.92 -12.67 39.20
C GLN A 330 -47.15 -12.96 40.08
N GLN A 331 -48.36 -12.71 39.59
CA GLN A 331 -49.57 -13.08 40.30
C GLN A 331 -49.70 -14.62 40.31
N GLN A 332 -49.41 -15.23 41.46
CA GLN A 332 -49.63 -16.66 41.73
C GLN A 332 -51.14 -16.99 41.75
N HIS A 333 -51.80 -16.99 40.59
CA HIS A 333 -53.10 -17.63 40.45
C HIS A 333 -52.91 -19.10 40.04
N PRO A 334 -53.63 -20.06 40.66
CA PRO A 334 -53.52 -21.48 40.32
C PRO A 334 -54.04 -21.82 38.91
N ASN A 335 -54.68 -20.86 38.23
CA ASN A 335 -54.98 -20.94 36.82
C ASN A 335 -54.09 -19.93 36.11
N LEU A 336 -53.18 -20.44 35.26
CA LEU A 336 -52.51 -19.63 34.25
C LEU A 336 -53.58 -18.79 33.51
N PRO A 337 -53.27 -17.54 33.10
CA PRO A 337 -54.12 -16.83 32.14
C PRO A 337 -54.41 -17.78 30.96
N SER A 338 -55.64 -17.77 30.44
CA SER A 338 -55.94 -18.58 29.26
C SER A 338 -55.01 -18.15 28.12
N GLU A 339 -54.57 -19.09 27.28
CA GLU A 339 -53.76 -18.77 26.09
C GLU A 339 -54.45 -17.71 25.22
N GLU A 340 -55.79 -17.73 25.22
CA GLU A 340 -56.64 -16.71 24.60
C GLU A 340 -56.40 -15.29 25.14
N PHE A 341 -56.17 -15.12 26.45
CA PHE A 341 -55.85 -13.82 27.04
C PHE A 341 -54.46 -13.32 26.60
N LEU A 342 -53.45 -14.21 26.60
CA LEU A 342 -52.10 -13.87 26.13
C LEU A 342 -52.12 -13.51 24.64
N GLU A 343 -52.82 -14.29 23.82
CA GLU A 343 -52.97 -14.04 22.39
C GLU A 343 -53.68 -12.70 22.10
N ASN A 344 -54.70 -12.35 22.88
CA ASN A 344 -55.36 -11.05 22.77
C ASN A 344 -54.45 -9.90 23.22
N LEU A 345 -53.63 -10.10 24.26
CA LEU A 345 -52.63 -9.12 24.70
C LEU A 345 -51.55 -8.90 23.63
N ARG A 346 -51.05 -9.99 23.02
CA ARG A 346 -50.09 -9.95 21.90
C ARG A 346 -50.63 -9.12 20.74
N LYS A 347 -51.86 -9.40 20.31
CA LYS A 347 -52.55 -8.66 19.24
C LYS A 347 -52.82 -7.19 19.57
N ALA A 348 -53.11 -6.87 20.84
CA ALA A 348 -53.40 -5.51 21.27
C ALA A 348 -52.14 -4.62 21.37
N SER A 349 -50.97 -5.21 21.58
CA SER A 349 -49.72 -4.49 21.87
C SER A 349 -49.21 -3.62 20.71
N ARG A 350 -49.62 -3.87 19.46
CA ARG A 350 -49.05 -3.28 18.23
C ARG A 350 -47.53 -3.51 18.07
N LEU A 351 -46.93 -4.37 18.90
CA LEU A 351 -45.52 -4.76 18.80
C LEU A 351 -45.36 -5.83 17.71
N SER A 352 -44.15 -5.96 17.16
CA SER A 352 -43.84 -7.10 16.30
C SER A 352 -43.80 -8.39 17.13
N GLN A 353 -44.04 -9.53 16.48
CA GLN A 353 -43.97 -10.84 17.14
C GLN A 353 -42.60 -11.09 17.78
N GLU A 354 -41.51 -10.65 17.14
CA GLU A 354 -40.15 -10.81 17.68
C GLU A 354 -39.91 -10.00 18.95
N SER A 355 -40.45 -8.78 19.02
CA SER A 355 -40.35 -7.95 20.20
C SER A 355 -41.17 -8.54 21.36
N ILE A 356 -42.35 -9.09 21.05
CA ILE A 356 -43.17 -9.86 22.01
C ILE A 356 -42.39 -11.06 22.54
N ASP A 357 -41.90 -11.93 21.66
CA ASP A 357 -41.18 -13.16 22.01
C ASP A 357 -39.95 -12.84 22.89
N SER A 358 -39.21 -11.78 22.52
CA SER A 358 -38.08 -11.29 23.31
C SER A 358 -38.48 -10.82 24.71
N ILE A 359 -39.58 -10.07 24.83
CA ILE A 359 -40.05 -9.53 26.12
C ILE A 359 -40.49 -10.67 27.03
N GLU A 360 -41.26 -11.62 26.49
CA GLU A 360 -41.75 -12.77 27.23
C GLU A 360 -40.57 -13.63 27.72
N ALA A 361 -39.60 -13.92 26.86
CA ALA A 361 -38.39 -14.67 27.22
C ALA A 361 -37.61 -13.99 28.37
N LYS A 362 -37.38 -12.67 28.29
CA LYS A 362 -36.71 -11.87 29.34
C LYS A 362 -37.44 -11.95 30.68
N ILE A 363 -38.77 -11.80 30.67
CA ILE A 363 -39.58 -11.80 31.90
C ILE A 363 -39.63 -13.21 32.51
N LEU A 364 -39.72 -14.25 31.69
CA LEU A 364 -39.75 -15.65 32.16
C LEU A 364 -38.41 -16.06 32.77
N GLU A 365 -37.28 -15.73 32.12
CA GLU A 365 -35.93 -15.95 32.64
C GLU A 365 -35.72 -15.25 33.99
N ARG A 366 -36.12 -13.97 34.10
CA ARG A 366 -36.00 -13.18 35.34
C ARG A 366 -36.82 -13.74 36.51
N ASN A 367 -37.91 -14.44 36.21
CA ASN A 367 -38.76 -15.09 37.21
C ASN A 367 -38.41 -16.58 37.44
N GLY A 368 -37.28 -17.06 36.91
CA GLY A 368 -36.79 -18.42 37.12
C GLY A 368 -37.67 -19.51 36.48
N ARG A 369 -38.47 -19.16 35.47
CA ARG A 369 -39.30 -20.10 34.71
C ARG A 369 -38.68 -20.32 33.34
N THR A 370 -38.27 -21.55 33.04
CA THR A 370 -37.81 -21.91 31.69
C THR A 370 -39.00 -22.31 30.84
N PHE A 371 -39.24 -21.57 29.76
CA PHE A 371 -40.17 -21.97 28.70
C PHE A 371 -39.38 -22.76 27.66
N SER A 372 -39.72 -24.03 27.45
CA SER A 372 -39.29 -24.74 26.25
C SER A 372 -40.20 -24.30 25.10
N ILE A 373 -39.76 -23.30 24.35
CA ILE A 373 -40.39 -22.99 23.07
C ILE A 373 -40.03 -24.14 22.11
N PRO A 374 -40.99 -24.81 21.44
CA PRO A 374 -40.65 -25.66 20.31
C PRO A 374 -40.11 -24.75 19.21
N SER A 375 -38.83 -24.92 18.87
CA SER A 375 -38.12 -24.14 17.86
C SER A 375 -38.85 -24.20 16.51
N VAL A 376 -39.72 -23.22 16.25
CA VAL A 376 -40.28 -22.97 14.92
C VAL A 376 -39.24 -22.13 14.18
N GLU A 377 -38.54 -22.81 13.27
CA GLU A 377 -37.92 -22.33 12.04
C GLU A 377 -37.85 -20.79 11.87
N LYS A 378 -36.83 -20.16 12.47
CA LYS A 378 -36.35 -18.81 12.12
C LYS A 378 -34.83 -18.76 11.95
N GLU A 379 -34.23 -19.81 11.38
CA GLU A 379 -32.80 -19.82 10.98
C GLU A 379 -32.56 -19.31 9.54
N ASN A 380 -33.59 -18.86 8.82
CA ASN A 380 -33.51 -18.76 7.35
C ASN A 380 -33.12 -17.40 6.75
N GLU A 381 -32.77 -16.38 7.53
CA GLU A 381 -32.37 -15.08 6.96
C GLU A 381 -30.88 -14.74 7.10
N TYR A 382 -30.10 -15.49 7.89
CA TYR A 382 -28.68 -15.23 8.11
C TYR A 382 -27.81 -16.50 8.18
N SER A 383 -28.22 -17.58 7.51
CA SER A 383 -27.41 -18.80 7.45
C SER A 383 -26.21 -18.58 6.51
N PRO A 384 -24.96 -18.80 6.95
CA PRO A 384 -23.82 -18.77 6.05
C PRO A 384 -24.04 -19.76 4.90
N PRO A 385 -23.59 -19.45 3.66
CA PRO A 385 -23.86 -20.28 2.49
C PRO A 385 -23.27 -21.70 2.59
N TYR A 386 -22.43 -21.95 3.60
CA TYR A 386 -21.75 -23.20 3.88
C TYR A 386 -22.29 -23.95 5.12
N SER A 387 -23.36 -23.48 5.75
CA SER A 387 -23.89 -24.03 7.02
C SER A 387 -24.27 -25.51 6.93
N THR A 388 -24.89 -25.93 5.83
CA THR A 388 -25.28 -27.33 5.60
C THR A 388 -24.07 -28.26 5.52
N LYS A 389 -23.02 -27.87 4.79
CA LYS A 389 -21.79 -28.67 4.67
C LYS A 389 -20.96 -28.67 5.94
N LEU A 390 -20.95 -27.56 6.66
CA LEU A 390 -20.34 -27.49 7.99
C LEU A 390 -20.99 -28.48 8.96
N ARG A 391 -22.33 -28.54 9.01
CA ARG A 391 -23.06 -29.52 9.84
C ARG A 391 -22.70 -30.94 9.45
N ALA A 392 -22.77 -31.29 8.17
CA ALA A 392 -22.41 -32.62 7.67
C ALA A 392 -20.94 -32.99 8.00
N TRP A 393 -20.02 -32.02 7.93
CA TRP A 393 -18.62 -32.22 8.30
C TRP A 393 -18.44 -32.46 9.81
N ILE A 394 -19.16 -31.71 10.65
CA ILE A 394 -19.18 -31.91 12.11
C ILE A 394 -19.78 -33.27 12.46
N ASP A 395 -20.88 -33.67 11.81
CA ASP A 395 -21.55 -34.96 12.01
C ASP A 395 -20.66 -36.15 11.60
N SER A 396 -19.71 -35.92 10.69
CA SER A 396 -18.68 -36.88 10.32
C SER A 396 -17.49 -36.96 11.31
N ASP A 397 -17.59 -36.28 12.46
CA ASP A 397 -16.49 -36.08 13.41
C ASP A 397 -15.22 -35.55 12.71
N TYR A 398 -15.42 -34.58 11.81
CA TYR A 398 -14.38 -33.90 11.03
C TYR A 398 -13.59 -34.81 10.06
N GLN A 399 -14.02 -36.05 9.84
CA GLN A 399 -13.28 -37.05 9.02
C GLN A 399 -13.63 -36.98 7.53
N ASP A 400 -14.88 -36.66 7.17
CA ASP A 400 -15.31 -36.69 5.77
C ASP A 400 -14.86 -35.43 5.03
N LYS A 401 -13.67 -35.50 4.43
CA LYS A 401 -13.10 -34.41 3.65
C LYS A 401 -13.99 -34.02 2.46
N SER A 402 -14.87 -34.89 1.96
CA SER A 402 -15.75 -34.56 0.84
C SER A 402 -16.73 -33.42 1.16
N GLN A 403 -17.01 -33.19 2.45
CA GLN A 403 -17.86 -32.11 2.94
C GLN A 403 -17.16 -30.74 2.96
N LEU A 404 -15.84 -30.68 2.76
CA LEU A 404 -15.12 -29.40 2.65
C LEU A 404 -15.50 -28.68 1.35
N LEU A 405 -15.56 -27.34 1.42
CA LEU A 405 -15.98 -26.49 0.29
C LEU A 405 -14.98 -26.58 -0.87
N GLN A 406 -15.49 -26.56 -2.10
CA GLN A 406 -14.67 -26.57 -3.32
C GLN A 406 -15.19 -25.60 -4.37
N GLY A 407 -14.28 -25.08 -5.20
CA GLY A 407 -14.63 -24.22 -6.34
C GLY A 407 -15.54 -23.05 -5.96
N GLN A 408 -16.74 -23.01 -6.54
CA GLN A 408 -17.69 -21.92 -6.36
C GLN A 408 -18.18 -21.77 -4.91
N GLU A 409 -18.40 -22.88 -4.19
CA GLU A 409 -18.89 -22.85 -2.81
C GLU A 409 -17.87 -22.21 -1.86
N LEU A 410 -16.57 -22.45 -2.10
CA LEU A 410 -15.49 -21.83 -1.33
C LEU A 410 -15.40 -20.34 -1.64
N THR A 411 -15.60 -19.96 -2.91
CA THR A 411 -15.60 -18.56 -3.34
C THR A 411 -16.77 -17.79 -2.71
N GLU A 412 -17.95 -18.38 -2.66
CA GLU A 412 -19.13 -17.80 -2.01
C GLU A 412 -18.94 -17.67 -0.50
N ALA A 413 -18.33 -18.67 0.14
CA ALA A 413 -17.97 -18.60 1.55
C ALA A 413 -16.92 -17.51 1.83
N GLN A 414 -15.91 -17.35 0.99
CA GLN A 414 -14.89 -16.30 1.12
C GLN A 414 -15.52 -14.92 0.95
N ASN A 415 -16.33 -14.70 -0.09
CA ASN A 415 -17.04 -13.44 -0.29
C ASN A 415 -17.95 -13.10 0.89
N TRP A 416 -18.61 -14.11 1.47
CA TRP A 416 -19.41 -13.93 2.67
C TRP A 416 -18.52 -13.50 3.85
N ILE A 417 -17.39 -14.17 4.08
CA ILE A 417 -16.46 -13.83 5.17
C ILE A 417 -15.81 -12.46 4.98
N ASP A 418 -15.49 -12.07 3.75
CA ASP A 418 -14.93 -10.74 3.45
C ASP A 418 -15.93 -9.62 3.74
N ASN A 419 -17.23 -9.90 3.57
CA ASN A 419 -18.30 -8.95 3.89
C ASN A 419 -18.64 -8.88 5.39
N TYR A 420 -18.49 -9.98 6.13
CA TYR A 420 -18.96 -10.07 7.53
C TYR A 420 -17.83 -10.16 8.58
N GLY A 421 -16.59 -10.43 8.19
CA GLY A 421 -15.41 -10.50 9.06
C GLY A 421 -15.11 -11.89 9.60
N TRP A 422 -13.82 -12.27 9.60
CA TRP A 422 -13.31 -13.55 10.13
C TRP A 422 -13.55 -13.73 11.64
N ASP A 423 -13.62 -12.62 12.37
CA ASP A 423 -13.82 -12.54 13.82
C ASP A 423 -15.23 -12.95 14.25
N ARG A 424 -16.20 -12.92 13.33
CA ARG A 424 -17.58 -13.36 13.58
C ARG A 424 -17.78 -14.88 13.47
N LEU A 425 -16.81 -15.60 12.93
CA LEU A 425 -16.84 -17.05 12.83
C LEU A 425 -16.45 -17.68 14.17
N ASN A 426 -17.21 -18.69 14.60
CA ASN A 426 -16.79 -19.52 15.73
C ASN A 426 -15.58 -20.40 15.35
N LYS A 427 -14.90 -20.98 16.34
CA LYS A 427 -13.68 -21.77 16.10
C LYS A 427 -13.88 -22.93 15.13
N LYS A 428 -15.05 -23.59 15.14
CA LYS A 428 -15.35 -24.72 14.24
C LYS A 428 -15.55 -24.26 12.81
N GLU A 429 -16.21 -23.12 12.61
CA GLU A 429 -16.37 -22.48 11.31
C GLU A 429 -15.02 -22.05 10.74
N GLN A 430 -14.19 -21.39 11.54
CA GLN A 430 -12.85 -20.99 11.13
C GLN A 430 -12.00 -22.20 10.70
N GLU A 431 -12.07 -23.31 11.44
CA GLU A 431 -11.35 -24.54 11.10
C GLU A 431 -11.87 -25.18 9.81
N PHE A 432 -13.18 -25.22 9.62
CA PHE A 432 -13.82 -25.73 8.42
C PHE A 432 -13.41 -24.95 7.16
N ILE A 433 -13.42 -23.62 7.24
CA ILE A 433 -12.99 -22.74 6.13
C ILE A 433 -11.50 -22.90 5.87
N LYS A 434 -10.65 -22.90 6.90
CA LYS A 434 -9.20 -23.11 6.74
C LYS A 434 -8.88 -24.44 6.08
N LYS A 435 -9.54 -25.53 6.49
CA LYS A 435 -9.34 -26.85 5.87
C LYS A 435 -9.88 -26.90 4.45
N SER A 436 -10.96 -26.20 4.16
CA SER A 436 -11.50 -26.07 2.79
C SER A 436 -10.53 -25.32 1.88
N ILE A 437 -9.90 -24.23 2.36
CA ILE A 437 -8.87 -23.50 1.61
C ILE A 437 -7.66 -24.39 1.33
N VAL A 438 -7.11 -25.05 2.35
CA VAL A 438 -5.92 -25.93 2.20
C VAL A 438 -6.17 -27.04 1.18
N ARG A 439 -7.38 -27.61 1.14
CA ARG A 439 -7.75 -28.67 0.19
C ARG A 439 -7.78 -28.21 -1.27
N ASN A 440 -8.03 -26.94 -1.56
CA ASN A 440 -8.14 -26.44 -2.94
C ASN A 440 -6.81 -25.87 -3.48
N VAL A 441 -5.80 -25.74 -2.62
CA VAL A 441 -4.43 -25.31 -2.99
C VAL A 441 -3.52 -26.51 -3.29
N LEU A 442 -3.93 -27.71 -2.84
CA LEU A 442 -3.29 -29.01 -3.09
C LEU A 442 -4.04 -29.77 -4.18
#